data_AF-K1VCC3-F1
#
_entry.id   AF-K1VCC3-F1
#
_cell.length_a   1.000
_cell.length_b   1.000
_cell.length_c   1.000
_cell.angle_alpha   90.00
_cell.angle_beta   90.00
_cell.angle_gamma   90.00
#
_symmetry.space_group_name_H-M   'P 1'
#
loop_
_entity.id
_entity.type
_entity.pdbx_description
1 polymer ?
#
loop_
_entity_poly.entity_id
_entity_poly.type
_entity_poly.pdbx_seq_one_letter_code
_entity_poly.pdbx_strand_id
1 'polypeptide(L)'
;MNALYRPGPMEYIPNFIARKHGLEPVTYDIADMEEYLSDTYGITVYQEQVMLLSQKLAGFTGGEADTLRKAMGKKQRAVLDKMKPKFIEGCSKRGHDAKICEKIWGDWEAFASYAFNKSHSTCYAYIAYQTGYLKAHYPSEFMAALLSRNLSDIKQITLYMNECKRMGIRVLGPDINESLNNFSSNKEGDVRFGLAAVKGVGEAAVESIVAERNKNGKFKDIYDFFERVNYTAVNRKCLENIAYAGGFDSISGFHRCKFFGTDLRDSSSTTFIEQLVRYGQRFQSEKDNAQQSLFGGGEGVVDIQH
;
A
#
# COMPACT_ATOMS: atom_id res chain seq x y z
N MET A 1 -11.53 16.98 -3.91
CA MET A 1 -10.32 16.92 -4.78
C MET A 1 -10.43 15.82 -5.84
N ASN A 2 -10.67 14.56 -5.48
CA ASN A 2 -10.81 13.43 -6.43
C ASN A 2 -11.89 13.61 -7.52
N ALA A 3 -12.93 14.41 -7.25
CA ALA A 3 -13.94 14.81 -8.24
C ALA A 3 -13.45 15.89 -9.22
N LEU A 4 -12.57 16.80 -8.78
CA LEU A 4 -12.13 17.98 -9.55
C LEU A 4 -10.81 17.79 -10.30
N TYR A 5 -9.94 16.88 -9.84
CA TYR A 5 -8.62 16.66 -10.43
C TYR A 5 -8.69 15.83 -11.72
N ARG A 6 -9.33 16.39 -12.75
CA ARG A 6 -9.59 15.78 -14.06
C ARG A 6 -9.58 16.87 -15.16
N PRO A 7 -9.27 16.52 -16.42
CA PRO A 7 -9.38 17.48 -17.53
C PRO A 7 -10.77 18.13 -17.57
N GLY A 8 -10.84 19.46 -17.65
CA GLY A 8 -12.07 20.25 -17.51
C GLY A 8 -12.20 20.87 -16.11
N PRO A 9 -12.66 20.14 -15.07
CA PRO A 9 -12.89 20.70 -13.74
C PRO A 9 -11.65 21.21 -13.02
N MET A 10 -10.45 20.86 -13.49
CA MET A 10 -9.20 21.41 -12.98
C MET A 10 -9.16 22.94 -13.02
N GLU A 11 -9.86 23.56 -13.96
CA GLU A 11 -9.97 25.03 -14.08
C GLU A 11 -10.65 25.66 -12.85
N TYR A 12 -11.53 24.92 -12.18
CA TYR A 12 -12.22 25.39 -10.97
C TYR A 12 -11.42 25.16 -9.68
N ILE A 13 -10.32 24.39 -9.72
CA ILE A 13 -9.51 24.11 -8.52
C ILE A 13 -8.91 25.38 -7.91
N PRO A 14 -8.35 26.34 -8.68
CA PRO A 14 -7.86 27.60 -8.12
C PRO A 14 -8.94 28.37 -7.35
N ASN A 15 -10.14 28.55 -7.92
CA ASN A 15 -11.26 29.21 -7.23
C ASN A 15 -11.70 28.43 -5.99
N PHE A 16 -11.78 27.10 -6.08
CA PHE A 16 -12.13 26.26 -4.93
C PHE A 16 -11.14 26.46 -3.77
N ILE A 17 -9.84 26.52 -4.06
CA ILE A 17 -8.78 26.78 -3.07
C ILE A 17 -8.89 28.21 -2.53
N ALA A 18 -8.99 29.21 -3.40
CA ALA A 18 -9.07 30.62 -3.00
C ALA A 18 -10.25 30.89 -2.06
N ARG A 19 -11.44 30.38 -2.41
CA ARG A 19 -12.65 30.48 -1.59
C ARG A 19 -12.53 29.75 -0.27
N LYS A 20 -11.99 28.52 -0.28
CA LYS A 20 -11.73 27.75 0.95
C LYS A 20 -10.82 28.49 1.93
N HIS A 21 -9.84 29.24 1.43
CA HIS A 21 -8.90 30.00 2.24
C HIS A 21 -9.34 31.45 2.51
N GLY A 22 -10.54 31.85 2.08
CA GLY A 22 -11.06 33.20 2.28
C GLY A 22 -10.36 34.29 1.44
N LEU A 23 -9.62 33.90 0.41
CA LEU A 23 -8.95 34.80 -0.54
C LEU A 23 -9.90 35.31 -1.63
N GLU A 24 -11.01 34.61 -1.84
CA GLU A 24 -12.10 34.98 -2.75
C GLU A 24 -13.43 34.81 -1.99
N PRO A 25 -14.37 35.77 -2.06
CA PRO A 25 -15.68 35.60 -1.43
C PRO A 25 -16.47 34.47 -2.10
N VAL A 26 -17.19 33.69 -1.29
CA VAL A 26 -18.14 32.70 -1.82
C VAL A 26 -19.42 33.44 -2.23
N THR A 27 -19.73 33.42 -3.51
CA THR A 27 -20.94 34.02 -4.08
C THR A 27 -21.85 32.96 -4.68
N TYR A 28 -23.15 33.18 -4.59
CA TYR A 28 -24.18 32.33 -5.19
C TYR A 28 -25.02 33.17 -6.15
N ASP A 29 -25.37 32.60 -7.31
CA ASP A 29 -26.23 33.29 -8.30
C ASP A 29 -27.65 33.51 -7.74
N ILE A 30 -28.15 32.55 -6.95
CA ILE A 30 -29.41 32.64 -6.20
C ILE A 30 -29.12 32.19 -4.76
N ALA A 31 -29.65 32.90 -3.77
CA ALA A 31 -29.43 32.62 -2.35
C ALA A 31 -29.76 31.14 -1.98
N ASP A 32 -30.85 30.59 -2.53
CA ASP A 32 -31.26 29.20 -2.34
C ASP A 32 -30.21 28.16 -2.75
N MET A 33 -29.22 28.52 -3.58
CA MET A 33 -28.15 27.61 -3.99
C MET A 33 -27.15 27.32 -2.85
N GLU A 34 -27.06 28.19 -1.85
CA GLU A 34 -26.18 28.02 -0.70
C GLU A 34 -26.43 26.69 0.03
N GLU A 35 -27.69 26.29 0.15
CA GLU A 35 -28.10 25.05 0.80
C GLU A 35 -27.35 23.81 0.25
N TYR A 36 -27.08 23.78 -1.05
CA TYR A 36 -26.46 22.62 -1.71
C TYR A 36 -25.02 22.86 -2.20
N LEU A 37 -24.57 24.12 -2.24
CA LEU A 37 -23.24 24.51 -2.73
C LEU A 37 -22.30 25.03 -1.64
N SER A 38 -22.77 25.22 -0.39
CA SER A 38 -21.94 25.64 0.74
C SER A 38 -20.75 24.69 0.98
N ASP A 39 -21.00 23.38 0.98
CA ASP A 39 -19.97 22.31 1.07
C ASP A 39 -18.90 22.36 -0.03
N THR A 40 -19.19 23.05 -1.14
CA THR A 40 -18.32 23.16 -2.31
C THR A 40 -18.00 24.60 -2.67
N TYR A 41 -18.13 25.53 -1.72
CA TYR A 41 -17.75 26.93 -1.85
C TYR A 41 -18.41 27.62 -3.07
N GLY A 42 -19.68 27.35 -3.31
CA GLY A 42 -20.46 27.95 -4.41
C GLY A 42 -20.15 27.35 -5.79
N ILE A 43 -19.29 26.33 -5.87
CA ILE A 43 -18.95 25.66 -7.14
C ILE A 43 -19.80 24.40 -7.28
N THR A 44 -20.42 24.19 -8.44
CA THR A 44 -21.14 22.95 -8.73
C THR A 44 -20.13 21.86 -9.08
N VAL A 45 -20.07 20.77 -8.30
CA VAL A 45 -19.06 19.70 -8.40
C VAL A 45 -19.68 18.32 -8.59
N TYR A 46 -20.90 18.12 -8.10
CA TYR A 46 -21.55 16.81 -8.10
C TYR A 46 -22.85 16.78 -8.89
N GLN A 47 -23.15 15.61 -9.46
CA GLN A 47 -24.42 15.31 -10.13
C GLN A 47 -25.61 15.52 -9.19
N GLU A 48 -25.47 15.11 -7.93
CA GLU A 48 -26.49 15.22 -6.90
C GLU A 48 -26.81 16.69 -6.56
N GLN A 49 -25.84 17.62 -6.69
CA GLN A 49 -26.09 19.05 -6.49
C GLN A 49 -27.02 19.60 -7.58
N VAL A 50 -26.77 19.25 -8.84
CA VAL A 50 -27.64 19.65 -9.96
C VAL A 50 -29.06 19.10 -9.78
N MET A 51 -29.18 17.85 -9.33
CA MET A 51 -30.49 17.25 -9.04
C MET A 51 -31.24 18.03 -7.97
N LEU A 52 -30.60 18.29 -6.82
CA LEU A 52 -31.24 18.99 -5.69
C LEU A 52 -31.58 20.44 -6.03
N LEU A 53 -30.68 21.14 -6.73
CA LEU A 53 -30.92 22.50 -7.20
C LEU A 53 -32.06 22.56 -8.23
N SER A 54 -32.19 21.58 -9.12
CA SER A 54 -33.32 21.57 -10.07
C SER A 54 -34.67 21.42 -9.38
N GLN A 55 -34.73 20.68 -8.27
CA GLN A 55 -35.94 20.54 -7.45
C GLN A 55 -36.22 21.82 -6.66
N LYS A 56 -35.18 22.42 -6.06
CA LYS A 56 -35.29 23.64 -5.26
C LYS A 56 -35.66 24.86 -6.10
N LEU A 57 -34.93 25.11 -7.18
CA LEU A 57 -35.06 26.31 -8.00
C LEU A 57 -36.25 26.23 -8.97
N ALA A 58 -36.49 25.07 -9.58
CA ALA A 58 -37.53 24.91 -10.62
C ALA A 58 -38.71 24.03 -10.22
N GLY A 59 -38.66 23.36 -9.06
CA GLY A 59 -39.73 22.46 -8.64
C GLY A 59 -39.80 21.15 -9.40
N PHE A 60 -38.71 20.71 -10.02
CA PHE A 60 -38.65 19.39 -10.64
C PHE A 60 -39.00 18.30 -9.63
N THR A 61 -39.65 17.25 -10.11
CA THR A 61 -39.82 16.01 -9.34
C THR A 61 -38.50 15.25 -9.25
N GLY A 62 -38.37 14.31 -8.30
CA GLY A 62 -37.18 13.45 -8.21
C GLY A 62 -36.90 12.67 -9.51
N GLY A 63 -37.96 12.26 -10.22
CA GLY A 63 -37.83 11.59 -11.52
C GLY A 63 -37.34 12.52 -12.63
N GLU A 64 -37.81 13.77 -12.66
CA GLU A 64 -37.32 14.78 -13.59
C GLU A 64 -35.87 15.15 -13.29
N ALA A 65 -35.50 15.32 -12.02
CA ALA A 65 -34.12 15.59 -11.63
C ALA A 65 -33.16 14.46 -12.04
N ASP A 66 -33.55 13.19 -11.91
CA ASP A 66 -32.74 12.07 -12.39
C ASP A 66 -32.68 12.02 -13.93
N THR A 67 -33.77 12.39 -14.61
CA THR A 67 -33.77 12.53 -16.08
C THR A 67 -32.79 13.61 -16.52
N LEU A 68 -32.76 14.76 -15.84
CA LEU A 68 -31.79 15.83 -16.07
C LEU A 68 -30.35 15.33 -15.90
N ARG A 69 -30.07 14.65 -14.79
CA ARG A 69 -28.75 14.07 -14.51
C ARG A 69 -28.31 13.11 -15.62
N LYS A 70 -29.18 12.19 -16.04
CA LYS A 70 -28.89 11.22 -17.11
C LYS A 70 -28.66 11.92 -18.44
N ALA A 71 -29.47 12.92 -18.76
CA ALA A 71 -29.34 13.70 -20.00
C ALA A 71 -28.02 14.46 -20.04
N MET A 72 -27.62 15.09 -18.92
CA MET A 72 -26.33 15.77 -18.77
C MET A 72 -25.15 14.82 -18.90
N GLY A 73 -25.15 13.71 -18.16
CA GLY A 73 -24.06 12.74 -18.20
C GLY A 73 -23.87 12.06 -19.56
N LYS A 74 -24.95 11.86 -20.33
CA LYS A 74 -24.93 11.27 -21.68
C LYS A 74 -24.91 12.30 -22.82
N LYS A 75 -24.85 13.60 -22.51
CA LYS A 75 -24.89 14.71 -23.49
C LYS A 75 -26.10 14.64 -24.44
N GLN A 76 -27.27 14.27 -23.92
CA GLN A 76 -28.50 14.12 -24.70
C GLN A 76 -29.14 15.48 -24.96
N ARG A 77 -28.64 16.22 -25.96
CA ARG A 77 -29.12 17.57 -26.32
C ARG A 77 -30.65 17.65 -26.48
N ALA A 78 -31.24 16.72 -27.23
CA ALA A 78 -32.69 16.68 -27.44
C ALA A 78 -33.53 16.54 -26.15
N VAL A 79 -32.96 15.98 -25.08
CA VAL A 79 -33.63 15.89 -23.77
C VAL A 79 -33.40 17.19 -22.99
N LEU A 80 -32.17 17.72 -22.98
CA LEU A 80 -31.84 19.00 -22.34
C LEU A 80 -32.67 20.16 -22.93
N ASP A 81 -32.82 20.21 -24.25
CA ASP A 81 -33.62 21.24 -24.95
C ASP A 81 -35.10 21.20 -24.56
N LYS A 82 -35.63 20.01 -24.21
CA LYS A 82 -37.00 19.86 -23.70
C LYS A 82 -37.13 20.22 -22.22
N MET A 83 -36.05 20.09 -21.45
CA MET A 83 -36.04 20.38 -20.01
C MET A 83 -35.74 21.84 -19.71
N LYS A 84 -34.96 22.53 -20.55
CA LYS A 84 -34.60 23.93 -20.36
C LYS A 84 -35.82 24.86 -20.22
N PRO A 85 -36.84 24.83 -21.12
CA PRO A 85 -38.02 25.68 -20.96
C PRO A 85 -38.77 25.40 -19.66
N LYS A 86 -38.89 24.12 -19.27
CA LYS A 86 -39.52 23.73 -18.00
C LYS A 86 -38.76 24.24 -16.79
N PHE A 87 -37.43 24.23 -16.84
CA PHE A 87 -36.58 24.76 -15.78
C PHE A 87 -36.79 26.26 -15.60
N ILE A 88 -36.74 27.03 -16.69
CA ILE A 88 -36.92 28.49 -16.65
C ILE A 88 -38.34 28.87 -16.21
N GLU A 89 -39.37 28.17 -16.69
CA GLU A 89 -40.75 28.38 -16.26
C GLU A 89 -40.92 28.06 -14.77
N GLY A 90 -40.35 26.95 -14.32
CA GLY A 90 -40.37 26.54 -12.90
C GLY A 90 -39.68 27.55 -11.99
N CYS A 91 -38.54 28.08 -12.40
CA CYS A 91 -37.82 29.13 -11.68
C CYS A 91 -38.61 30.44 -11.63
N SER A 92 -39.24 30.83 -12.74
CA SER A 92 -40.06 32.04 -12.82
C SER A 92 -41.28 31.96 -11.89
N LYS A 93 -41.94 30.79 -11.82
CA LYS A 93 -43.05 30.52 -10.89
C LYS A 93 -42.63 30.60 -9.41
N ARG A 94 -41.35 30.39 -9.13
CA ARG A 94 -40.75 30.49 -7.79
C ARG A 94 -40.12 31.86 -7.51
N GLY A 95 -40.26 32.82 -8.42
CA GLY A 95 -39.84 34.21 -8.22
C GLY A 95 -38.37 34.48 -8.53
N HIS A 96 -37.68 33.59 -9.24
CA HIS A 96 -36.30 33.81 -9.66
C HIS A 96 -36.22 34.54 -11.01
N ASP A 97 -35.22 35.40 -11.18
CA ASP A 97 -34.97 36.12 -12.45
C ASP A 97 -34.58 35.13 -13.55
N ALA A 98 -35.33 35.14 -14.65
CA ALA A 98 -35.11 34.27 -15.80
C ALA A 98 -33.67 34.39 -16.37
N LYS A 99 -33.06 35.58 -16.36
CA LYS A 99 -31.68 35.77 -16.84
C LYS A 99 -30.65 35.05 -15.96
N ILE A 100 -30.87 35.07 -14.65
CA ILE A 100 -30.00 34.35 -13.70
C ILE A 100 -30.17 32.85 -13.90
N CYS A 101 -31.40 32.38 -14.08
CA CYS A 101 -31.69 30.96 -14.35
C CYS A 101 -31.12 30.48 -15.69
N GLU A 102 -31.11 31.32 -16.72
CA GLU A 102 -30.44 31.02 -17.99
C GLU A 102 -28.93 30.87 -17.82
N LYS A 103 -28.29 31.75 -17.04
CA LYS A 103 -26.87 31.62 -16.68
C LYS A 103 -26.61 30.29 -15.96
N ILE A 104 -27.38 29.98 -14.91
CA ILE A 104 -27.24 28.74 -14.13
C ILE A 104 -27.38 27.51 -15.03
N TRP A 105 -28.34 27.51 -15.95
CA TRP A 105 -28.51 26.41 -16.90
C TRP A 105 -27.30 26.26 -17.83
N GLY A 106 -26.76 27.38 -18.35
CA GLY A 106 -25.54 27.37 -19.16
C GLY A 106 -24.32 26.84 -18.39
N ASP A 107 -24.16 27.24 -17.13
CA ASP A 107 -23.11 26.74 -16.24
C ASP A 107 -23.26 25.22 -16.03
N TRP A 108 -24.48 24.71 -15.85
CA TRP A 108 -24.75 23.28 -15.75
C TRP A 108 -24.48 22.51 -17.05
N GLU A 109 -24.77 23.08 -18.22
CA GLU A 109 -24.45 22.46 -19.52
C GLU A 109 -22.94 22.35 -19.75
N ALA A 110 -22.18 23.39 -19.40
CA ALA A 110 -20.72 23.37 -19.44
C ALA A 110 -20.16 22.31 -18.45
N PHE A 111 -20.73 22.27 -17.25
CA PHE A 111 -20.35 21.34 -16.19
C PHE A 111 -20.78 19.88 -16.46
N ALA A 112 -21.86 19.63 -17.20
CA ALA A 112 -22.42 18.30 -17.46
C ALA A 112 -21.40 17.31 -18.05
N SER A 113 -20.44 17.82 -18.82
CA SER A 113 -19.33 17.01 -19.37
C SER A 113 -18.40 16.43 -18.31
N TYR A 114 -18.46 16.94 -17.08
CA TYR A 114 -17.51 16.67 -16.02
C TYR A 114 -18.14 16.44 -14.64
N ALA A 115 -19.47 16.37 -14.58
CA ALA A 115 -20.20 16.15 -13.35
C ALA A 115 -19.87 14.79 -12.73
N PHE A 116 -19.42 14.79 -11.47
CA PHE A 116 -19.01 13.58 -10.78
C PHE A 116 -20.09 13.07 -9.83
N ASN A 117 -20.14 11.76 -9.62
CA ASN A 117 -21.10 11.16 -8.69
C ASN A 117 -20.56 11.25 -7.25
N LYS A 118 -21.30 11.93 -6.36
CA LYS A 118 -20.87 12.19 -4.97
C LYS A 118 -20.74 10.91 -4.15
N SER A 119 -21.66 9.96 -4.30
CA SER A 119 -21.60 8.71 -3.51
C SER A 119 -20.35 7.90 -3.83
N HIS A 120 -20.06 7.68 -5.11
CA HIS A 120 -18.82 7.03 -5.56
C HIS A 120 -17.57 7.80 -5.09
N SER A 121 -17.58 9.13 -5.24
CA SER A 121 -16.48 9.98 -4.77
C SER A 121 -16.20 9.83 -3.27
N THR A 122 -17.26 9.74 -2.47
CA THR A 122 -17.19 9.69 -1.01
C THR A 122 -16.63 8.36 -0.54
N CYS A 123 -17.09 7.23 -1.09
CA CYS A 123 -16.59 5.91 -0.72
C CYS A 123 -15.07 5.77 -0.96
N TYR A 124 -14.57 6.25 -2.10
CA TYR A 124 -13.12 6.21 -2.38
C TYR A 124 -12.33 7.24 -1.56
N ALA A 125 -12.91 8.43 -1.30
CA ALA A 125 -12.28 9.41 -0.43
C ALA A 125 -12.12 8.89 1.01
N TYR A 126 -13.07 8.09 1.48
CA TYR A 126 -12.98 7.45 2.80
C TYR A 126 -11.81 6.46 2.88
N ILE A 127 -11.60 5.63 1.86
CA ILE A 127 -10.44 4.74 1.79
C ILE A 127 -9.13 5.56 1.77
N ALA A 128 -9.08 6.63 0.98
CA ALA A 128 -7.90 7.51 0.93
C ALA A 128 -7.62 8.19 2.28
N TYR A 129 -8.67 8.54 3.02
CA TYR A 129 -8.54 9.06 4.38
C TYR A 129 -7.98 8.00 5.33
N GLN A 130 -8.49 6.76 5.27
CA GLN A 130 -7.99 5.65 6.08
C GLN A 130 -6.50 5.35 5.80
N THR A 131 -6.08 5.35 4.52
CA THR A 131 -4.67 5.15 4.19
C THR A 131 -3.80 6.33 4.63
N GLY A 132 -4.30 7.56 4.52
CA GLY A 132 -3.64 8.75 5.06
C GLY A 132 -3.48 8.69 6.57
N TYR A 133 -4.52 8.26 7.29
CA TYR A 133 -4.50 8.08 8.74
C TYR A 133 -3.46 7.03 9.16
N LEU A 134 -3.45 5.86 8.52
CA LEU A 134 -2.47 4.81 8.82
C LEU A 134 -1.05 5.29 8.54
N LYS A 135 -0.82 5.99 7.43
CA LYS A 135 0.50 6.56 7.11
C LYS A 135 0.94 7.63 8.12
N ALA A 136 0.01 8.41 8.67
CA ALA A 136 0.32 9.47 9.62
C ALA A 136 0.60 8.94 11.04
N HIS A 137 -0.12 7.90 11.48
CA HIS A 137 -0.06 7.41 12.87
C HIS A 137 0.73 6.10 13.04
N TYR A 138 0.83 5.29 11.98
CA TYR A 138 1.55 4.01 11.96
C TYR A 138 2.44 3.93 10.71
N PRO A 139 3.37 4.90 10.53
CA PRO A 139 4.09 5.05 9.27
C PRO A 139 4.94 3.82 8.92
N SER A 140 5.58 3.20 9.90
CA SER A 140 6.50 2.08 9.69
C SER A 140 5.76 0.81 9.32
N GLU A 141 4.65 0.51 10.01
CA GLU A 141 3.74 -0.60 9.71
C GLU A 141 3.10 -0.41 8.32
N PHE A 142 2.65 0.81 8.02
CA PHE A 142 2.05 1.15 6.74
C PHE A 142 3.03 0.97 5.58
N MET A 143 4.27 1.47 5.74
CA MET A 143 5.31 1.29 4.73
C MET A 143 5.74 -0.16 4.59
N ALA A 144 5.86 -0.92 5.69
CA ALA A 144 6.11 -2.36 5.65
C ALA A 144 5.00 -3.11 4.90
N ALA A 145 3.74 -2.76 5.11
CA ALA A 145 2.61 -3.34 4.38
C ALA A 145 2.66 -3.02 2.87
N LEU A 146 3.00 -1.77 2.49
CA LEU A 146 3.16 -1.38 1.09
C LEU A 146 4.30 -2.13 0.40
N LEU A 147 5.45 -2.27 1.07
CA LEU A 147 6.58 -3.05 0.56
C LEU A 147 6.20 -4.53 0.39
N SER A 148 5.50 -5.10 1.37
CA SER A 148 5.03 -6.50 1.34
C SER A 148 3.98 -6.77 0.28
N ARG A 149 3.17 -5.78 -0.10
CA ARG A 149 2.19 -5.96 -1.19
C ARG A 149 2.86 -6.03 -2.57
N ASN A 150 4.05 -5.47 -2.70
CA ASN A 150 4.74 -5.28 -3.98
C ASN A 150 6.06 -6.07 -4.06
N LEU A 151 6.18 -7.20 -3.34
CA LEU A 151 7.42 -8.02 -3.27
C LEU A 151 8.02 -8.38 -4.63
N SER A 152 7.18 -8.59 -5.65
CA SER A 152 7.61 -8.97 -6.99
C SER A 152 7.89 -7.78 -7.92
N ASP A 153 7.50 -6.55 -7.54
CA ASP A 153 7.67 -5.35 -8.36
C ASP A 153 8.82 -4.48 -7.81
N ILE A 154 10.00 -4.67 -8.41
CA ILE A 154 11.23 -3.95 -8.04
C ILE A 154 11.06 -2.42 -8.19
N LYS A 155 10.28 -1.95 -9.17
CA LYS A 155 10.07 -0.50 -9.37
C LYS A 155 9.28 0.08 -8.20
N GLN A 156 8.22 -0.61 -7.77
CA GLN A 156 7.41 -0.21 -6.62
C GLN A 156 8.20 -0.29 -5.32
N ILE A 157 8.98 -1.37 -5.10
CA ILE A 157 9.86 -1.48 -3.92
C ILE A 157 10.82 -0.30 -3.85
N THR A 158 11.47 0.05 -4.97
CA THR A 158 12.41 1.17 -5.02
C THR A 158 11.73 2.50 -4.69
N LEU A 159 10.52 2.73 -5.22
CA LEU A 159 9.71 3.90 -4.91
C LEU A 159 9.40 3.99 -3.40
N TYR A 160 8.93 2.91 -2.79
CA TYR A 160 8.57 2.88 -1.38
C TYR A 160 9.79 2.95 -0.45
N MET A 161 10.93 2.34 -0.82
CA MET A 161 12.17 2.48 -0.05
C MET A 161 12.68 3.93 -0.04
N ASN A 162 12.57 4.64 -1.16
CA ASN A 162 12.90 6.08 -1.21
C ASN A 162 11.94 6.91 -0.35
N GLU A 163 10.66 6.54 -0.31
CA GLU A 163 9.69 7.19 0.57
C GLU A 163 9.97 6.93 2.05
N CYS A 164 10.32 5.70 2.45
CA CYS A 164 10.79 5.39 3.80
C CYS A 164 11.95 6.29 4.19
N LYS A 165 12.95 6.41 3.31
CA LYS A 165 14.12 7.27 3.53
C LYS A 165 13.73 8.75 3.69
N ARG A 166 12.79 9.25 2.87
CA ARG A 166 12.26 10.62 2.99
C ARG A 166 11.52 10.85 4.31
N MET A 167 10.84 9.82 4.82
CA MET A 167 10.13 9.82 6.10
C MET A 167 11.06 9.60 7.32
N GLY A 168 12.35 9.34 7.11
CA GLY A 168 13.31 9.05 8.18
C GLY A 168 13.24 7.62 8.73
N ILE A 169 12.56 6.71 8.03
CA ILE A 169 12.41 5.30 8.42
C ILE A 169 13.53 4.50 7.77
N ARG A 170 14.33 3.78 8.57
CA ARG A 170 15.38 2.91 8.03
C ARG A 170 14.75 1.64 7.50
N VAL A 171 15.19 1.21 6.33
CA VAL A 171 14.88 -0.12 5.80
C VAL A 171 16.10 -0.99 6.00
N LEU A 172 16.06 -1.81 7.04
CA LEU A 172 17.16 -2.66 7.46
C LEU A 172 17.18 -3.93 6.60
N GLY A 173 18.38 -4.49 6.37
CA GLY A 173 18.54 -5.76 5.67
C GLY A 173 17.85 -6.92 6.40
N PRO A 174 17.66 -8.06 5.71
CA PRO A 174 17.07 -9.24 6.31
C PRO A 174 17.95 -9.77 7.46
N ASP A 175 17.31 -10.40 8.44
CA ASP A 175 17.97 -10.99 9.61
C ASP A 175 17.15 -12.23 10.04
N ILE A 176 17.79 -13.39 10.10
CA ILE A 176 17.14 -14.65 10.53
C ILE A 176 16.47 -14.57 11.91
N ASN A 177 16.96 -13.70 12.80
CA ASN A 177 16.45 -13.53 14.16
C ASN A 177 15.35 -12.49 14.30
N GLU A 178 15.07 -11.70 13.26
CA GLU A 178 14.07 -10.61 13.31
C GLU A 178 13.07 -10.65 12.15
N SER A 179 13.53 -10.94 10.93
CA SER A 179 12.71 -10.94 9.72
C SER A 179 11.60 -11.99 9.76
N LEU A 180 10.51 -11.68 9.07
CA LEU A 180 9.38 -12.57 8.79
C LEU A 180 9.36 -12.91 7.28
N ASN A 181 8.31 -13.58 6.80
CA ASN A 181 8.10 -13.78 5.37
C ASN A 181 8.07 -12.43 4.64
N ASN A 182 7.22 -11.53 5.13
CA ASN A 182 6.97 -10.20 4.60
C ASN A 182 7.81 -9.14 5.32
N PHE A 183 7.84 -7.92 4.77
CA PHE A 183 8.41 -6.77 5.48
C PHE A 183 7.61 -6.51 6.76
N SER A 184 8.29 -6.17 7.84
CA SER A 184 7.68 -5.87 9.14
C SER A 184 8.28 -4.62 9.75
N SER A 185 7.54 -3.95 10.64
CA SER A 185 8.14 -2.94 11.51
C SER A 185 8.78 -3.61 12.73
N ASN A 186 9.91 -3.08 13.17
CA ASN A 186 10.56 -3.49 14.41
C ASN A 186 10.13 -2.57 15.57
N LYS A 187 10.55 -2.92 16.79
CA LYS A 187 10.21 -2.14 17.99
C LYS A 187 10.79 -0.72 18.01
N GLU A 188 11.85 -0.47 17.24
CA GLU A 188 12.48 0.84 17.09
C GLU A 188 11.75 1.74 16.07
N GLY A 189 10.74 1.20 15.38
CA GLY A 189 10.00 1.93 14.34
C GLY A 189 10.67 1.89 12.96
N ASP A 190 11.63 0.99 12.73
CA ASP A 190 12.21 0.77 11.41
C ASP A 190 11.56 -0.41 10.68
N VAL A 191 11.73 -0.45 9.37
CA VAL A 191 11.25 -1.55 8.54
C VAL A 191 12.35 -2.58 8.38
N ARG A 192 12.04 -3.83 8.71
CA ARG A 192 12.90 -4.99 8.50
C ARG A 192 12.54 -5.67 7.18
N PHE A 193 13.55 -5.98 6.36
CA PHE A 193 13.35 -6.69 5.09
C PHE A 193 12.74 -8.08 5.34
N GLY A 194 11.72 -8.44 4.56
CA GLY A 194 11.16 -9.79 4.59
C GLY A 194 12.13 -10.81 4.00
N LEU A 195 12.32 -11.96 4.65
CA LEU A 195 13.22 -13.00 4.14
C LEU A 195 12.74 -13.57 2.80
N ALA A 196 11.42 -13.64 2.57
CA ALA A 196 10.88 -14.13 1.29
C ALA A 196 11.07 -13.13 0.13
N ALA A 197 11.39 -11.86 0.45
CA ALA A 197 11.74 -10.84 -0.53
C ALA A 197 13.17 -11.03 -1.08
N VAL A 198 13.99 -11.88 -0.45
CA VAL A 198 15.33 -12.22 -0.94
C VAL A 198 15.20 -13.15 -2.14
N LYS A 199 15.75 -12.73 -3.28
CA LYS A 199 15.69 -13.51 -4.52
C LYS A 199 16.29 -14.91 -4.31
N GLY A 200 15.48 -15.94 -4.58
CA GLY A 200 15.88 -17.34 -4.45
C GLY A 200 15.76 -17.91 -3.03
N VAL A 201 15.10 -17.20 -2.11
CA VAL A 201 14.61 -17.70 -0.83
C VAL A 201 13.11 -17.96 -0.97
N GLY A 202 12.69 -19.21 -0.82
CA GLY A 202 11.28 -19.59 -0.96
C GLY A 202 10.48 -19.35 0.32
N GLU A 203 9.18 -19.07 0.19
CA GLU A 203 8.30 -18.80 1.34
C GLU A 203 8.29 -19.96 2.36
N ALA A 204 8.17 -21.20 1.89
CA ALA A 204 8.21 -22.39 2.76
C ALA A 204 9.53 -22.53 3.54
N ALA A 205 10.65 -22.09 2.96
CA ALA A 205 11.94 -22.08 3.67
C ALA A 205 11.92 -21.05 4.82
N VAL A 206 11.35 -19.88 4.58
CA VAL A 206 11.22 -18.83 5.60
C VAL A 206 10.26 -19.25 6.70
N GLU A 207 9.10 -19.81 6.34
CA GLU A 207 8.13 -20.34 7.32
C GLU A 207 8.79 -21.37 8.23
N SER A 208 9.58 -22.29 7.67
CA SER A 208 10.31 -23.28 8.45
C SER A 208 11.32 -22.64 9.40
N ILE A 209 12.07 -21.62 8.96
CA ILE A 209 13.05 -20.90 9.81
C ILE A 209 12.33 -20.14 10.93
N VAL A 210 11.24 -19.44 10.61
CA VAL A 210 10.46 -18.67 11.58
C VAL A 210 9.78 -19.58 12.60
N ALA A 211 9.22 -20.71 12.16
CA ALA A 211 8.61 -21.70 13.05
C ALA A 211 9.63 -22.29 14.03
N GLU A 212 10.81 -22.66 13.53
CA GLU A 212 11.92 -23.18 14.35
C GLU A 212 12.41 -22.14 15.37
N ARG A 213 12.57 -20.87 14.94
CA ARG A 213 12.92 -19.75 15.82
C ARG A 213 11.86 -19.50 16.89
N ASN A 214 10.58 -19.56 16.55
CA ASN A 214 9.50 -19.33 17.50
C ASN A 214 9.38 -20.46 18.53
N LYS A 215 9.68 -21.70 18.13
CA LYS A 215 9.62 -22.88 19.00
C LYS A 215 10.81 -22.96 19.97
N ASN A 216 12.01 -22.75 19.46
CA ASN A 216 13.26 -23.04 20.18
C ASN A 216 14.06 -21.76 20.52
N GLY A 217 13.51 -20.58 20.24
CA GLY A 217 14.15 -19.30 20.50
C GLY A 217 15.08 -18.82 19.38
N LYS A 218 15.68 -17.63 19.58
CA LYS A 218 16.63 -17.04 18.63
C LYS A 218 17.83 -17.95 18.37
N PHE A 219 18.37 -17.87 17.17
CA PHE A 219 19.62 -18.53 16.81
C PHE A 219 20.78 -17.79 17.44
N LYS A 220 21.66 -18.52 18.14
CA LYS A 220 22.76 -17.93 18.92
C LYS A 220 23.95 -17.55 18.05
N ASP A 221 24.33 -18.47 17.18
CA ASP A 221 25.46 -18.35 16.27
C ASP A 221 25.15 -19.12 14.98
N ILE A 222 26.11 -19.10 14.05
CA ILE A 222 25.96 -19.77 12.77
C ILE A 222 25.83 -21.29 12.91
N TYR A 223 26.46 -21.92 13.89
CA TYR A 223 26.42 -23.37 14.06
C TYR A 223 25.05 -23.80 14.59
N ASP A 224 24.53 -23.10 15.60
CA ASP A 224 23.18 -23.31 16.14
C ASP A 224 22.11 -23.19 15.04
N PHE A 225 22.26 -22.26 14.09
CA PHE A 225 21.35 -22.19 12.94
C PHE A 225 21.40 -23.44 12.07
N PHE A 226 22.59 -23.89 11.67
CA PHE A 226 22.74 -25.06 10.79
C PHE A 226 22.36 -26.37 11.50
N GLU A 227 22.56 -26.48 12.81
CA GLU A 227 22.11 -27.64 13.59
C GLU A 227 20.57 -27.76 13.65
N ARG A 228 19.86 -26.63 13.60
CA ARG A 228 18.40 -26.56 13.82
C ARG A 228 17.58 -26.43 12.54
N VAL A 229 18.18 -26.02 11.43
CA VAL A 229 17.45 -25.75 10.18
C VAL A 229 16.87 -27.03 9.56
N ASN A 230 15.69 -26.93 8.96
CA ASN A 230 15.10 -28.02 8.19
C ASN A 230 15.71 -28.07 6.79
N TYR A 231 16.65 -29.00 6.57
CA TYR A 231 17.33 -29.16 5.29
C TYR A 231 16.43 -29.62 4.13
N THR A 232 15.24 -30.15 4.41
CA THR A 232 14.25 -30.49 3.36
C THR A 232 13.59 -29.24 2.79
N ALA A 233 13.30 -28.25 3.65
CA ALA A 233 12.69 -26.98 3.24
C ALA A 233 13.73 -25.94 2.81
N VAL A 234 14.89 -25.93 3.45
CA VAL A 234 15.94 -24.92 3.26
C VAL A 234 17.13 -25.55 2.54
N ASN A 235 17.11 -25.48 1.21
CA ASN A 235 18.20 -25.99 0.39
C ASN A 235 19.45 -25.08 0.45
N ARG A 236 20.60 -25.60 -0.01
CA ARG A 236 21.86 -24.85 -0.06
C ARG A 236 21.75 -23.50 -0.78
N LYS A 237 21.02 -23.45 -1.89
CA LYS A 237 20.89 -22.21 -2.67
C LYS A 237 20.16 -21.12 -1.89
N CYS A 238 19.15 -21.51 -1.11
CA CYS A 238 18.45 -20.63 -0.18
C CYS A 238 19.43 -20.05 0.85
N LEU A 239 20.26 -20.90 1.48
CA LEU A 239 21.25 -20.48 2.47
C LEU A 239 22.29 -19.50 1.88
N GLU A 240 22.78 -19.77 0.67
CA GLU A 240 23.68 -18.85 -0.05
C GLU A 240 23.04 -17.48 -0.28
N ASN A 241 21.78 -17.45 -0.72
CA ASN A 241 21.07 -16.20 -0.98
C ASN A 241 20.80 -15.42 0.31
N ILE A 242 20.48 -16.10 1.42
CA ILE A 242 20.36 -15.49 2.75
C ILE A 242 21.69 -14.86 3.15
N ALA A 243 22.81 -15.57 2.97
CA ALA A 243 24.14 -15.05 3.27
C ALA A 243 24.50 -13.83 2.41
N TYR A 244 24.25 -13.85 1.10
CA TYR A 244 24.47 -12.70 0.22
C TYR A 244 23.66 -11.48 0.66
N ALA A 245 22.40 -11.68 1.04
CA ALA A 245 21.52 -10.62 1.49
C ALA A 245 21.87 -10.07 2.89
N GLY A 246 22.70 -10.78 3.66
CA GLY A 246 23.09 -10.39 5.02
C GLY A 246 22.24 -10.97 6.13
N GLY A 247 21.44 -11.99 5.84
CA GLY A 247 20.54 -12.60 6.83
C GLY A 247 21.25 -13.20 8.04
N PHE A 248 22.55 -13.48 7.94
CA PHE A 248 23.35 -14.03 9.04
C PHE A 248 24.20 -12.99 9.77
N ASP A 249 24.17 -11.71 9.39
CA ASP A 249 25.07 -10.69 9.94
C ASP A 249 24.96 -10.53 11.46
N SER A 250 23.79 -10.82 12.03
CA SER A 250 23.55 -10.75 13.49
C SER A 250 24.20 -11.90 14.27
N ILE A 251 24.48 -13.03 13.61
CA ILE A 251 24.98 -14.26 14.24
C ILE A 251 26.38 -14.67 13.73
N SER A 252 26.83 -14.08 12.62
CA SER A 252 28.15 -14.35 12.07
C SER A 252 29.19 -13.45 12.74
N GLY A 253 30.12 -14.05 13.49
CA GLY A 253 31.31 -13.36 14.01
C GLY A 253 32.38 -13.06 12.95
N PHE A 254 32.05 -13.12 11.65
CA PHE A 254 32.98 -12.99 10.54
C PHE A 254 32.32 -12.32 9.33
N HIS A 255 33.15 -11.79 8.41
CA HIS A 255 32.66 -11.14 7.19
C HIS A 255 31.97 -12.10 6.22
N ARG A 256 30.93 -11.62 5.53
CA ARG A 256 30.11 -12.40 4.59
C ARG A 256 30.93 -13.15 3.52
N CYS A 257 32.08 -12.63 3.11
CA CYS A 257 32.96 -13.28 2.14
C CYS A 257 33.41 -14.67 2.59
N LYS A 258 33.52 -14.91 3.91
CA LYS A 258 33.95 -16.19 4.47
C LYS A 258 32.99 -17.33 4.13
N PHE A 259 31.68 -17.07 4.01
CA PHE A 259 30.70 -18.09 3.59
C PHE A 259 31.03 -18.72 2.23
N PHE A 260 31.65 -17.94 1.34
CA PHE A 260 31.96 -18.34 -0.03
C PHE A 260 33.45 -18.62 -0.25
N GLY A 261 34.27 -18.47 0.80
CA GLY A 261 35.67 -18.85 0.76
C GLY A 261 35.83 -20.37 0.68
N THR A 262 36.83 -20.82 -0.05
CA THR A 262 37.27 -22.21 -0.10
C THR A 262 38.55 -22.35 0.71
N ASP A 263 38.73 -23.48 1.41
CA ASP A 263 40.01 -23.78 2.04
C ASP A 263 41.03 -24.17 0.97
N LEU A 264 42.12 -23.42 0.87
CA LEU A 264 43.21 -23.68 -0.08
C LEU A 264 43.96 -24.98 0.22
N ARG A 265 43.81 -25.53 1.45
CA ARG A 265 44.42 -26.80 1.87
C ARG A 265 43.59 -28.02 1.47
N ASP A 266 42.32 -27.82 1.15
CA ASP A 266 41.40 -28.88 0.76
C ASP A 266 41.30 -28.96 -0.78
N SER A 267 41.63 -30.11 -1.35
CA SER A 267 41.54 -30.34 -2.80
C SER A 267 40.09 -30.32 -3.31
N SER A 268 39.11 -30.43 -2.41
CA SER A 268 37.69 -30.50 -2.75
C SER A 268 37.05 -29.18 -3.21
N SER A 269 37.75 -28.04 -3.07
CA SER A 269 37.21 -26.69 -3.39
C SER A 269 35.84 -26.41 -2.74
N THR A 270 35.54 -27.05 -1.61
CA THR A 270 34.26 -26.90 -0.89
C THR A 270 34.21 -25.52 -0.22
N THR A 271 33.09 -24.83 -0.37
CA THR A 271 32.89 -23.51 0.28
C THR A 271 32.56 -23.66 1.76
N PHE A 272 32.85 -22.64 2.58
CA PHE A 272 32.54 -22.69 4.01
C PHE A 272 31.05 -22.94 4.29
N ILE A 273 30.14 -22.38 3.47
CA ILE A 273 28.70 -22.65 3.60
C ILE A 273 28.35 -24.12 3.34
N GLU A 274 29.04 -24.79 2.43
CA GLU A 274 28.87 -26.23 2.20
C GLU A 274 29.41 -27.07 3.36
N GLN A 275 30.53 -26.65 3.96
CA GLN A 275 31.04 -27.28 5.18
C GLN A 275 30.03 -27.15 6.33
N LEU A 276 29.41 -25.98 6.51
CA LEU A 276 28.35 -25.77 7.49
C LEU A 276 27.10 -26.64 7.23
N VAL A 277 26.69 -26.81 5.97
CA VAL A 277 25.60 -27.73 5.62
C VAL A 277 25.95 -29.18 6.00
N ARG A 278 27.16 -29.64 5.66
CA ARG A 278 27.62 -30.99 6.00
C ARG A 278 27.68 -31.20 7.52
N TYR A 279 28.16 -30.19 8.24
CA TYR A 279 28.21 -30.18 9.70
C TYR A 279 26.81 -30.37 10.32
N GLY A 280 25.84 -29.51 9.98
CA GLY A 280 24.52 -29.59 10.59
C GLY A 280 23.74 -30.84 10.18
N GLN A 281 23.88 -31.33 8.95
CA GLN A 281 23.32 -32.62 8.53
C GLN A 281 23.88 -33.79 9.32
N ARG A 282 25.20 -33.81 9.55
CA ARG A 282 25.86 -34.82 10.38
C ARG A 282 25.37 -34.76 11.84
N PHE A 283 25.28 -33.56 12.40
CA PHE A 283 24.78 -33.34 13.76
C PHE A 283 23.34 -33.86 13.94
N GLN A 284 22.44 -33.55 13.00
CA GLN A 284 21.05 -34.04 13.02
C GLN A 284 21.01 -35.57 12.91
N SER A 285 21.80 -36.17 12.00
CA SER A 285 21.86 -37.62 11.86
C SER A 285 22.41 -38.33 13.10
N GLU A 286 23.46 -37.80 13.74
CA GLU A 286 24.02 -38.35 14.97
C GLU A 286 23.02 -38.25 16.13
N LYS A 287 22.29 -37.14 16.24
CA LYS A 287 21.23 -36.95 17.24
C LYS A 287 20.06 -37.91 17.05
N ASP A 288 19.60 -38.10 15.82
CA ASP A 288 18.52 -39.04 15.50
C ASP A 288 18.95 -40.50 15.78
N ASN A 289 20.20 -40.86 15.43
CA ASN A 289 20.78 -42.17 15.74
C ASN A 289 20.95 -42.39 17.25
N ALA A 290 21.37 -41.36 18.00
CA ALA A 290 21.51 -41.43 19.45
C ALA A 290 20.16 -41.58 20.17
N GLN A 291 19.08 -40.97 19.65
CA GLN A 291 17.71 -41.20 20.14
C GLN A 291 17.19 -42.62 19.85
N GLN A 292 17.67 -43.26 18.78
CA GLN A 292 17.30 -44.63 18.42
C GLN A 292 18.15 -45.71 19.12
N SER A 293 19.30 -45.34 19.70
CA SER A 293 20.17 -46.26 20.43
C SER A 293 19.66 -46.51 21.85
N LEU A 294 19.37 -47.77 22.18
CA LEU A 294 19.00 -48.23 23.53
C LEU A 294 20.11 -48.09 24.57
N PHE A 295 21.35 -47.80 24.15
CA PHE A 295 22.50 -47.58 25.01
C PHE A 295 23.04 -46.18 24.71
N GLY A 296 22.80 -45.24 25.63
CA GLY A 296 23.04 -43.80 25.42
C GLY A 296 24.39 -43.50 24.78
N GLY A 297 24.35 -42.87 23.60
CA GLY A 297 25.55 -42.48 22.83
C GLY A 297 26.29 -41.35 23.53
N GLY A 298 27.57 -41.58 23.83
CA GLY A 298 28.46 -40.60 24.45
C GLY A 298 28.69 -39.36 23.59
N GLU A 299 28.98 -38.25 24.25
CA GLU A 299 29.26 -36.92 23.69
C GLU A 299 30.40 -36.98 22.66
N GLY A 300 30.04 -37.15 21.38
CA GLY A 300 30.94 -36.94 20.26
C GLY A 300 30.99 -35.45 19.93
N VAL A 301 32.06 -34.78 20.35
CA VAL A 301 32.34 -33.40 19.92
C VAL A 301 32.61 -33.42 18.42
N VAL A 302 31.69 -32.84 17.63
CA VAL A 302 31.86 -32.69 16.18
C VAL A 302 32.67 -31.42 15.94
N ASP A 303 33.99 -31.58 15.84
CA ASP A 303 34.90 -30.47 15.59
C ASP A 303 35.03 -30.19 14.08
N ILE A 304 34.89 -28.94 13.67
CA ILE A 304 35.19 -28.50 12.31
C ILE A 304 36.66 -28.13 12.28
N GLN A 305 37.49 -28.99 11.68
CA GLN A 305 38.92 -28.70 11.55
C GLN A 305 39.13 -27.35 10.83
N HIS A 306 39.82 -26.45 11.53
CA HIS A 306 40.09 -25.07 11.12
C HIS A 306 41.04 -24.93 9.94
#